data_AF-A0A2R6QIR6-F1
#
_entry.id   AF-A0A2R6QIR6-F1
#
_cell.length_a   1.000
_cell.length_b   1.000
_cell.length_c   1.000
_cell.angle_alpha   90.00
_cell.angle_beta   90.00
_cell.angle_gamma   90.00
#
_symmetry.space_group_name_H-M   'P 1'
#
loop_
_entity.id
_entity.type
_entity.pdbx_description
1 polymer ?
#
loop_
_entity_poly.entity_id
_entity_poly.type
_entity_poly.pdbx_seq_one_letter_code
_entity_poly.pdbx_strand_id
1 'polypeptide(L)'
;MLAFAKEAGMGKTDECAIALPNVAIAAFELLLRFLYFGVREESFSASSEDWVALLSIATSFQFQEVRERALAELESLHLDAVQRIVLAREYDIARWLAPAYIDVCVRERSVVPDEAQRLGATVTAHIAEVREKVLLGMLIEAQKPPFTDSFGKWKLKTPTRDLHHVEQLVDEVLWPDSFPVPRKAS
;
A
#
# COMPACT_ATOMS: atom_id res chain seq x y z
N MET A 1 3.27 23.38 4.18
CA MET A 1 4.03 24.46 3.51
C MET A 1 5.10 24.96 4.46
N LEU A 2 6.34 24.48 4.31
CA LEU A 2 7.48 25.01 5.05
C LEU A 2 7.96 26.27 4.33
N ALA A 3 7.52 27.44 4.80
CA ALA A 3 8.06 28.71 4.33
C ALA A 3 9.41 28.92 5.03
N PHE A 4 10.50 28.55 4.37
CA PHE A 4 11.82 29.04 4.75
C PHE A 4 11.86 30.54 4.45
N ALA A 5 11.41 31.35 5.41
CA ALA A 5 11.56 32.78 5.36
C ALA A 5 13.05 33.08 5.15
N LYS A 6 13.36 33.71 4.02
CA LYS A 6 14.71 34.11 3.64
C LYS A 6 15.15 35.29 4.52
N GLU A 7 15.36 35.05 5.81
CA GLU A 7 15.99 36.03 6.68
C GLU A 7 17.46 36.15 6.28
N ALA A 8 17.91 37.39 6.10
CA ALA A 8 19.22 37.71 5.58
C ALA A 8 20.32 37.22 6.55
N GLY A 9 20.89 36.04 6.27
CA GLY A 9 22.02 35.49 7.04
C GLY A 9 21.89 34.03 7.47
N MET A 10 20.70 33.44 7.40
CA MET A 10 20.51 32.02 7.73
C MET A 10 21.29 31.09 6.80
N GLY A 11 21.91 30.06 7.37
CA GLY A 11 22.67 29.02 6.68
C GLY A 11 24.10 29.37 6.29
N LYS A 12 24.67 30.48 6.78
CA LYS A 12 26.04 30.92 6.43
C LYS A 12 27.12 30.57 7.45
N THR A 13 26.75 30.45 8.72
CA THR A 13 27.64 30.16 9.85
C THR A 13 26.94 29.19 10.80
N ASP A 14 27.69 28.52 11.68
CA ASP A 14 27.13 27.61 12.67
C ASP A 14 26.16 28.33 13.64
N GLU A 15 26.44 29.60 13.94
CA GLU A 15 25.61 30.47 14.77
C GLU A 15 24.26 30.81 14.12
N CYS A 16 24.16 30.69 12.80
CA CYS A 16 22.97 30.96 11.99
C CYS A 16 22.52 29.72 11.21
N ALA A 17 22.77 28.51 11.72
CA ALA A 17 22.43 27.28 11.03
C ALA A 17 20.92 27.14 10.75
N ILE A 18 20.55 26.53 9.63
CA ILE A 18 19.15 26.25 9.30
C ILE A 18 18.69 25.06 10.16
N ALA A 19 17.81 25.34 11.12
CA ALA A 19 17.19 24.28 11.91
C ALA A 19 16.19 23.49 11.05
N LEU A 20 16.31 22.17 11.08
CA LEU A 20 15.39 21.24 10.41
C LEU A 20 14.52 20.55 11.46
N PRO A 21 13.38 21.15 11.86
CA PRO A 21 12.52 20.54 12.86
C PRO A 21 11.85 19.27 12.31
N ASN A 22 11.66 18.28 13.17
CA ASN A 22 10.98 17.01 12.86
C ASN A 22 11.67 16.14 11.80
N VAL A 23 12.99 16.28 11.64
CA VAL A 23 13.78 15.43 10.76
C VAL A 23 14.75 14.61 11.59
N ALA A 24 14.69 13.29 11.46
CA ALA A 24 15.66 12.40 12.09
C ALA A 24 17.04 12.57 11.42
N ILE A 25 18.10 12.68 12.22
CA ILE A 25 19.47 12.85 11.72
C ILE A 25 19.83 11.75 10.72
N ALA A 26 19.55 10.49 11.06
CA ALA A 26 19.82 9.35 10.18
C ALA A 26 19.09 9.43 8.83
N ALA A 27 17.84 9.92 8.82
CA ALA A 27 17.09 10.10 7.58
C ALA A 27 17.68 11.21 6.70
N PHE A 28 18.17 12.29 7.31
CA PHE A 28 18.83 13.38 6.59
C PHE A 28 20.21 12.96 6.05
N GLU A 29 21.01 12.24 6.84
CA GLU A 29 22.26 11.64 6.38
C GLU A 29 22.04 10.69 5.20
N LEU A 30 20.99 9.86 5.27
CA LEU A 30 20.62 8.95 4.20
C LEU A 30 20.22 9.70 2.92
N LEU A 31 19.44 10.79 3.05
CA LEU A 31 19.09 11.65 1.94
C LEU A 31 20.34 12.28 1.29
N LEU A 32 21.26 12.82 2.09
CA LEU A 32 22.51 13.37 1.57
C LEU A 32 23.33 12.29 0.85
N ARG A 33 23.47 11.10 1.45
CA ARG A 33 24.19 9.98 0.83
C ARG A 33 23.56 9.62 -0.52
N PHE A 34 22.23 9.58 -0.59
CA PHE A 34 21.52 9.33 -1.84
C PHE A 34 21.76 10.44 -2.88
N LEU A 35 21.69 11.71 -2.49
CA LEU A 35 21.91 12.84 -3.40
C LEU A 35 23.33 12.90 -3.97
N TYR A 36 24.34 12.59 -3.15
CA TYR A 36 25.74 12.66 -3.57
C TYR A 36 26.19 11.43 -4.37
N PHE A 37 25.71 10.24 -4.01
CA PHE A 37 26.19 8.98 -4.59
C PHE A 37 25.10 8.23 -5.35
N GLY A 38 23.90 8.12 -4.78
CA GLY A 38 22.81 7.30 -5.30
C GLY A 38 22.12 7.80 -6.58
N VAL A 39 22.16 9.09 -6.89
CA VAL A 39 21.57 9.61 -8.15
C VAL A 39 22.37 9.14 -9.38
N ARG A 40 23.67 8.88 -9.22
CA ARG A 40 24.59 8.53 -10.32
C ARG A 40 24.89 7.03 -10.38
N GLU A 41 24.70 6.33 -9.28
CA GLU A 41 24.97 4.90 -9.15
C GLU A 41 23.67 4.11 -9.20
N GLU A 42 23.54 3.23 -10.19
CA GLU A 42 22.38 2.31 -10.28
C GLU A 42 22.32 1.33 -9.09
N SER A 43 23.44 1.13 -8.39
CA SER A 43 23.61 0.17 -7.29
C SER A 43 23.65 0.84 -5.92
N PHE A 44 22.79 1.83 -5.66
CA PHE A 44 22.65 2.37 -4.29
C PHE A 44 22.06 1.28 -3.38
N SER A 45 22.92 0.67 -2.56
CA SER A 45 22.50 -0.36 -1.62
C SER A 45 21.79 0.28 -0.42
N ALA A 46 20.50 0.00 -0.29
CA ALA A 46 19.66 0.45 0.80
C ALA A 46 18.66 -0.64 1.16
N SER A 47 18.34 -0.73 2.46
CA SER A 47 17.32 -1.63 2.97
C SER A 47 15.91 -1.13 2.64
N SER A 48 14.88 -1.97 2.84
CA SER A 48 13.49 -1.53 2.73
C SER A 48 13.16 -0.39 3.70
N GLU A 49 13.70 -0.43 4.91
CA GLU A 49 13.55 0.62 5.92
C GLU A 49 14.20 1.94 5.48
N ASP A 50 15.39 1.86 4.87
CA ASP A 50 16.07 3.03 4.29
C ASP A 50 15.25 3.66 3.17
N TRP A 51 14.66 2.85 2.28
CA TRP A 51 13.82 3.37 1.20
C TRP A 51 12.54 4.02 1.73
N VAL A 52 11.94 3.50 2.80
CA VAL A 52 10.81 4.15 3.49
C VAL A 52 11.25 5.48 4.12
N ALA A 53 12.41 5.51 4.77
CA ALA A 53 12.94 6.76 5.33
C ALA A 53 13.25 7.80 4.24
N LEU A 54 13.81 7.37 3.11
CA LEU A 54 14.04 8.22 1.93
C LEU A 54 12.73 8.74 1.36
N LEU A 55 11.69 7.90 1.23
CA LEU A 55 10.38 8.32 0.80
C LEU A 55 9.79 9.39 1.73
N SER A 56 9.92 9.18 3.04
CA SER A 56 9.42 10.11 4.07
C SER A 56 10.06 11.48 3.99
N ILE A 57 11.39 11.51 3.97
CA ILE A 57 12.14 12.76 3.94
C ILE A 57 12.03 13.46 2.58
N ALA A 58 12.05 12.71 1.47
CA ALA A 58 11.85 13.27 0.14
C ALA A 58 10.47 13.92 0.00
N THR A 59 9.42 13.29 0.55
CA THR A 59 8.07 13.86 0.57
C THR A 59 8.01 15.14 1.42
N SER A 60 8.65 15.14 2.58
CA SER A 60 8.68 16.30 3.50
C SER A 60 9.39 17.52 2.90
N PHE A 61 10.51 17.30 2.20
CA PHE A 61 11.29 18.35 1.54
C PHE A 61 10.87 18.61 0.08
N GLN A 62 9.84 17.92 -0.41
CA GLN A 62 9.32 18.04 -1.78
C GLN A 62 10.36 17.70 -2.88
N PHE A 63 11.26 16.76 -2.61
CA PHE A 63 12.19 16.23 -3.61
C PHE A 63 11.50 15.15 -4.46
N GLN A 64 10.78 15.60 -5.50
CA GLN A 64 9.95 14.71 -6.32
C GLN A 64 10.74 13.59 -6.99
N GLU A 65 11.92 13.87 -7.54
CA GLU A 65 12.74 12.84 -8.22
C GLU A 65 13.20 11.74 -7.26
N VAL A 66 13.62 12.14 -6.05
CA VAL A 66 14.02 11.20 -4.99
C VAL A 66 12.81 10.38 -4.52
N ARG A 67 11.65 11.03 -4.38
CA ARG A 67 10.39 10.36 -4.04
C ARG A 67 10.03 9.29 -5.08
N GLU A 68 10.03 9.63 -6.37
CA GLU A 68 9.71 8.67 -7.42
C GLU A 68 10.73 7.52 -7.47
N ARG A 69 12.02 7.80 -7.26
CA ARG A 69 13.03 6.73 -7.19
C ARG A 69 12.78 5.81 -5.99
N ALA A 70 12.52 6.34 -4.81
CA ALA A 70 12.21 5.53 -3.63
C ALA A 70 10.96 4.68 -3.84
N LEU A 71 9.93 5.21 -4.51
CA LEU A 71 8.73 4.46 -4.86
C LEU A 71 9.02 3.30 -5.81
N ALA A 72 9.82 3.52 -6.86
CA ALA A 72 10.18 2.47 -7.82
C ALA A 72 10.95 1.33 -7.15
N GLU A 73 11.86 1.66 -6.23
CA GLU A 73 12.61 0.67 -5.45
C GLU A 73 11.68 -0.10 -4.52
N LEU A 74 10.80 0.58 -3.79
CA LEU A 74 9.81 -0.06 -2.91
C LEU A 74 8.82 -0.95 -3.68
N GLU A 75 8.46 -0.59 -4.91
CA GLU A 75 7.63 -1.42 -5.81
C GLU A 75 8.37 -2.68 -6.28
N SER A 76 9.70 -2.59 -6.47
CA SER A 76 10.51 -3.77 -6.80
C SER A 76 10.68 -4.71 -5.62
N LEU A 77 10.53 -4.20 -4.39
CA LEU A 77 10.59 -4.97 -3.16
C LEU A 77 9.25 -5.66 -2.89
N HIS A 78 9.31 -6.91 -2.43
CA HIS A 78 8.12 -7.68 -2.07
C HIS A 78 7.61 -7.28 -0.67
N LEU A 79 7.08 -6.06 -0.57
CA LEU A 79 6.52 -5.54 0.67
C LEU A 79 5.23 -6.27 1.06
N ASP A 80 5.08 -6.53 2.37
CA ASP A 80 3.84 -7.07 2.93
C ASP A 80 2.65 -6.16 2.57
N ALA A 81 1.50 -6.77 2.27
CA ALA A 81 0.33 -6.06 1.79
C ALA A 81 -0.20 -5.03 2.81
N VAL A 82 -0.13 -5.34 4.12
CA VAL A 82 -0.54 -4.38 5.17
C VAL A 82 0.44 -3.21 5.23
N GLN A 83 1.74 -3.49 5.11
CA GLN A 83 2.74 -2.42 5.03
C GLN A 83 2.53 -1.52 3.81
N ARG A 84 2.22 -2.08 2.64
CA ARG A 84 1.87 -1.30 1.44
C ARG A 84 0.65 -0.42 1.68
N ILE A 85 -0.41 -0.91 2.30
CA ILE A 85 -1.61 -0.10 2.62
C ILE A 85 -1.25 1.08 3.53
N VAL A 86 -0.46 0.84 4.58
CA VAL A 86 -0.05 1.88 5.53
C VAL A 86 0.76 2.96 4.82
N LEU A 87 1.82 2.57 4.11
CA LEU A 87 2.67 3.51 3.36
C LEU A 87 1.88 4.27 2.28
N ALA A 88 0.99 3.58 1.58
CA ALA A 88 0.18 4.18 0.53
C ALA A 88 -0.78 5.25 1.07
N ARG A 89 -1.31 5.09 2.28
CA ARG A 89 -2.14 6.12 2.92
C ARG A 89 -1.31 7.27 3.46
N GLU A 90 -0.17 6.95 4.06
CA GLU A 90 0.72 7.95 4.67
C GLU A 90 1.31 8.90 3.61
N TYR A 91 1.69 8.37 2.45
CA TYR A 91 2.37 9.11 1.38
C TYR A 91 1.50 9.37 0.13
N ASP A 92 0.18 9.14 0.25
CA ASP A 92 -0.83 9.35 -0.79
C ASP A 92 -0.50 8.64 -2.13
N ILE A 93 -0.30 7.33 -2.06
CA ILE A 93 0.07 6.44 -3.18
C ILE A 93 -1.15 5.61 -3.59
N ALA A 94 -2.13 6.24 -4.23
CA ALA A 94 -3.40 5.60 -4.59
C ALA A 94 -3.25 4.27 -5.36
N ARG A 95 -2.26 4.19 -6.26
CA ARG A 95 -2.01 3.01 -7.11
C ARG A 95 -1.66 1.72 -6.34
N TRP A 96 -1.20 1.82 -5.08
CA TRP A 96 -0.88 0.65 -4.26
C TRP A 96 -2.08 0.11 -3.49
N LEU A 97 -3.10 0.93 -3.25
CA LEU A 97 -4.17 0.61 -2.33
C LEU A 97 -4.99 -0.60 -2.80
N ALA A 98 -5.57 -0.53 -4.00
CA ALA A 98 -6.43 -1.60 -4.51
C ALA A 98 -5.70 -2.96 -4.59
N PRO A 99 -4.51 -3.08 -5.23
CA PRO A 99 -3.76 -4.34 -5.24
C PRO A 99 -3.44 -4.86 -3.83
N ALA A 100 -3.06 -3.97 -2.90
CA ALA A 100 -2.71 -4.39 -1.55
C ALA A 100 -3.94 -4.89 -0.76
N TYR A 101 -5.13 -4.28 -0.92
CA TYR A 101 -6.34 -4.82 -0.29
C TYR A 101 -6.72 -6.17 -0.86
N ILE A 102 -6.63 -6.35 -2.18
CA ILE A 102 -6.87 -7.63 -2.85
C ILE A 102 -5.95 -8.71 -2.25
N ASP A 103 -4.65 -8.42 -2.13
CA ASP A 103 -3.68 -9.36 -1.55
C ASP A 103 -4.04 -9.75 -0.10
N VAL A 104 -4.51 -8.79 0.72
CA VAL A 104 -4.99 -9.08 2.08
C VAL A 104 -6.29 -9.90 2.07
N CYS A 105 -7.15 -9.74 1.06
CA CYS A 105 -8.40 -10.49 0.95
C CYS A 105 -8.20 -11.92 0.42
N VAL A 106 -7.26 -12.12 -0.50
CA VAL A 106 -6.98 -13.43 -1.14
C VAL A 106 -6.11 -14.33 -0.26
N ARG A 107 -5.21 -13.77 0.56
CA ARG A 107 -4.32 -14.59 1.39
C ARG A 107 -5.09 -15.52 2.35
N GLU A 108 -4.50 -16.68 2.62
CA GLU A 108 -5.08 -17.69 3.51
C GLU A 108 -5.12 -17.24 4.97
N ARG A 109 -4.04 -16.62 5.45
CA ARG A 109 -3.92 -16.14 6.82
C ARG A 109 -4.93 -15.03 7.11
N SER A 110 -5.57 -15.10 8.27
CA SER A 110 -6.46 -14.04 8.76
C SER A 110 -5.69 -12.77 9.15
N VAL A 111 -6.41 -11.65 9.23
CA VAL A 111 -5.88 -10.41 9.81
C VAL A 111 -5.59 -10.63 11.28
N VAL A 112 -4.33 -10.39 11.68
CA VAL A 112 -3.90 -10.51 13.09
C VAL A 112 -4.08 -9.18 13.82
N PRO A 113 -4.14 -9.16 15.16
CA PRO A 113 -4.41 -7.92 15.92
C PRO A 113 -3.46 -6.76 15.61
N ASP A 114 -2.16 -7.03 15.41
CA ASP A 114 -1.17 -6.02 15.04
C ASP A 114 -1.48 -5.36 13.68
N GLU A 115 -1.84 -6.18 12.68
CA GLU A 115 -2.25 -5.68 11.37
C GLU A 115 -3.53 -4.86 11.48
N ALA A 116 -4.52 -5.33 12.25
CA ALA A 116 -5.78 -4.62 12.46
C ALA A 116 -5.55 -3.25 13.12
N GLN A 117 -4.64 -3.17 14.09
CA GLN A 117 -4.25 -1.92 14.73
C GLN A 117 -3.66 -0.93 13.72
N ARG A 118 -2.77 -1.41 12.83
CA ARG A 118 -2.14 -0.59 11.79
C ARG A 118 -3.10 -0.15 10.69
N LEU A 119 -4.05 -1.01 10.30
CA LEU A 119 -5.05 -0.71 9.27
C LEU A 119 -6.15 0.23 9.75
N GLY A 120 -6.44 0.19 11.05
CA GLY A 120 -7.58 0.86 11.67
C GLY A 120 -8.88 0.05 11.59
N ALA A 121 -9.82 0.38 12.48
CA ALA A 121 -11.05 -0.39 12.68
C ALA A 121 -11.93 -0.46 11.43
N THR A 122 -12.21 0.68 10.79
CA THR A 122 -13.09 0.76 9.60
C THR A 122 -12.59 -0.14 8.47
N VAL A 123 -11.28 -0.15 8.27
CA VAL A 123 -10.64 -0.80 7.13
C VAL A 123 -10.55 -2.29 7.36
N THR A 124 -10.26 -2.66 8.61
CA THR A 124 -10.30 -4.05 9.06
C THR A 124 -11.71 -4.60 8.91
N ALA A 125 -12.75 -3.83 9.23
CA ALA A 125 -14.15 -4.23 9.04
C ALA A 125 -14.48 -4.45 7.55
N HIS A 126 -14.07 -3.54 6.65
CA HIS A 126 -14.26 -3.73 5.21
C HIS A 126 -13.52 -4.96 4.66
N ILE A 127 -12.27 -5.18 5.07
CA ILE A 127 -11.51 -6.37 4.69
C ILE A 127 -12.21 -7.64 5.20
N ALA A 128 -12.73 -7.62 6.43
CA ALA A 128 -13.48 -8.74 6.99
C ALA A 128 -14.75 -9.01 6.16
N GLU A 129 -15.52 -7.98 5.82
CA GLU A 129 -16.73 -8.09 4.99
C GLU A 129 -16.42 -8.75 3.63
N VAL A 130 -15.39 -8.27 2.92
CA VAL A 130 -14.98 -8.85 1.64
C VAL A 130 -14.59 -10.31 1.82
N ARG A 131 -13.77 -10.63 2.82
CA ARG A 131 -13.34 -12.01 3.09
C ARG A 131 -14.50 -12.92 3.44
N GLU A 132 -15.48 -12.45 4.19
CA GLU A 132 -16.70 -13.19 4.53
C GLU A 132 -17.55 -13.49 3.28
N LYS A 133 -17.78 -12.49 2.42
CA LYS A 133 -18.49 -12.67 1.14
C LYS A 133 -17.81 -13.73 0.26
N VAL A 134 -16.49 -13.69 0.15
CA VAL A 134 -15.70 -14.68 -0.60
C VAL A 134 -15.84 -16.07 0.01
N LEU A 135 -15.71 -16.20 1.33
CA LEU A 135 -15.86 -17.49 2.03
C LEU A 135 -17.26 -18.06 1.88
N LEU A 136 -18.31 -17.24 1.97
CA LEU A 136 -19.69 -17.67 1.75
C LEU A 136 -19.90 -18.18 0.33
N GLY A 137 -19.37 -17.48 -0.69
CA GLY A 137 -19.39 -17.94 -2.07
C GLY A 137 -18.72 -19.30 -2.22
N MET A 138 -17.53 -19.47 -1.64
CA MET A 138 -16.81 -20.75 -1.64
C MET A 138 -17.60 -21.88 -0.95
N LEU A 139 -18.25 -21.60 0.18
CA LEU A 139 -19.07 -22.57 0.90
C LEU A 139 -20.29 -23.01 0.09
N ILE A 140 -20.97 -22.07 -0.58
CA ILE A 140 -22.11 -22.36 -1.46
C ILE A 140 -21.66 -23.26 -2.62
N GLU A 141 -20.51 -22.95 -3.23
CA GLU A 141 -19.95 -23.79 -4.29
C GLU A 141 -19.53 -25.18 -3.80
N ALA A 142 -19.00 -25.30 -2.58
CA ALA A 142 -18.61 -26.57 -1.97
C ALA A 142 -19.81 -27.48 -1.67
N GLN A 143 -20.98 -26.90 -1.37
CA GLN A 143 -22.20 -27.66 -1.07
C GLN A 143 -22.87 -28.25 -2.31
N LYS A 144 -22.48 -27.84 -3.52
CA LYS A 144 -23.06 -28.38 -4.76
C LYS A 144 -22.69 -29.86 -4.90
N PRO A 145 -23.63 -30.70 -5.38
CA PRO A 145 -23.32 -32.12 -5.57
C PRO A 145 -22.20 -32.30 -6.59
N PRO A 146 -21.45 -33.41 -6.53
CA PRO A 146 -20.48 -33.76 -7.54
C PRO A 146 -21.11 -33.75 -8.94
N PHE A 147 -20.36 -33.29 -9.93
CA PHE A 147 -20.83 -33.27 -11.32
C PHE A 147 -19.98 -34.20 -12.17
N THR A 148 -20.57 -34.67 -13.26
CA THR A 148 -19.88 -35.46 -14.27
C THR A 148 -19.34 -34.52 -15.34
N ASP A 149 -18.04 -34.58 -15.62
CA ASP A 149 -17.45 -33.80 -16.70
C ASP A 149 -17.82 -34.37 -18.09
N SER A 150 -17.41 -33.66 -19.15
CA SER A 150 -17.66 -34.06 -20.53
C SER A 150 -17.06 -35.43 -20.91
N PHE A 151 -16.18 -35.98 -20.08
CA PHE A 151 -15.53 -37.28 -20.27
C PHE A 151 -16.14 -38.37 -19.37
N GLY A 152 -17.26 -38.10 -18.70
CA GLY A 152 -17.92 -39.09 -17.84
C GLY A 152 -17.27 -39.26 -16.47
N LYS A 153 -16.30 -38.41 -16.09
CA LYS A 153 -15.62 -38.51 -14.79
C LYS A 153 -16.31 -37.69 -13.72
N TRP A 154 -16.46 -38.28 -12.55
CA TRP A 154 -16.95 -37.59 -11.36
C TRP A 154 -15.93 -36.56 -10.89
N LYS A 155 -16.35 -35.32 -10.72
CA LYS A 155 -15.53 -34.24 -10.17
C LYS A 155 -16.26 -33.54 -9.04
N LEU A 156 -15.50 -33.30 -7.96
CA LEU A 156 -15.88 -32.37 -6.91
C LEU A 156 -15.44 -30.98 -7.35
N LYS A 157 -16.31 -29.97 -7.18
CA LYS A 157 -15.90 -28.59 -7.42
C LYS A 157 -14.99 -28.15 -6.28
N THR A 158 -13.76 -27.74 -6.60
CA THR A 158 -12.81 -27.18 -5.64
C THR A 158 -13.00 -25.66 -5.63
N PRO A 159 -13.72 -25.09 -4.64
CA PRO A 159 -13.87 -23.65 -4.57
C PRO A 159 -12.50 -23.00 -4.34
N THR A 160 -12.21 -21.97 -5.11
CA THR A 160 -11.02 -21.14 -4.97
C THR A 160 -11.45 -19.70 -4.69
N ARG A 161 -10.54 -18.89 -4.15
CA ARG A 161 -10.73 -17.45 -4.08
C ARG A 161 -10.52 -16.89 -5.48
N ASP A 162 -11.61 -16.73 -6.22
CA ASP A 162 -11.57 -16.16 -7.56
C ASP A 162 -11.12 -14.69 -7.49
N LEU A 163 -9.97 -14.38 -8.10
CA LEU A 163 -9.34 -13.06 -8.05
C LEU A 163 -10.26 -11.98 -8.61
N HIS A 164 -10.95 -12.25 -9.72
CA HIS A 164 -11.83 -11.28 -10.35
C HIS A 164 -13.04 -10.94 -9.46
N HIS A 165 -13.59 -11.97 -8.81
CA HIS A 165 -14.67 -11.76 -7.85
C HIS A 165 -14.21 -10.97 -6.62
N VAL A 166 -12.99 -11.23 -6.12
CA VAL A 166 -12.41 -10.48 -5.00
C VAL A 166 -12.18 -9.02 -5.40
N GLU A 167 -11.62 -8.75 -6.58
CA GLU A 167 -11.44 -7.39 -7.11
C GLU A 167 -12.75 -6.60 -7.11
N GLN A 168 -13.82 -7.18 -7.66
CA GLN A 168 -15.15 -6.56 -7.68
C GLN A 168 -15.66 -6.23 -6.27
N LEU A 169 -15.51 -7.16 -5.32
CA LEU A 169 -15.94 -6.96 -3.94
C LEU A 169 -15.11 -5.90 -3.22
N VAL A 170 -13.80 -5.86 -3.47
CA VAL A 170 -12.89 -4.85 -2.91
C VAL A 170 -13.30 -3.47 -3.39
N ASP A 171 -13.52 -3.30 -4.70
CA ASP A 171 -13.94 -2.02 -5.26
C ASP A 171 -15.31 -1.59 -4.72
N GLU A 172 -16.27 -2.52 -4.64
CA GLU A 172 -17.64 -2.26 -4.13
C GLU A 172 -17.61 -1.77 -2.67
N VAL A 173 -16.84 -2.42 -1.81
CA VAL A 173 -16.83 -2.17 -0.37
C VAL A 173 -15.95 -0.96 -0.01
N LEU A 174 -14.78 -0.82 -0.64
CA LEU A 174 -13.82 0.22 -0.27
C LEU A 174 -13.98 1.52 -1.06
N TRP A 175 -14.53 1.47 -2.27
CA TRP A 175 -14.78 2.65 -3.09
C TRP A 175 -16.20 2.65 -3.69
N PRO A 176 -17.25 2.73 -2.86
CA PRO A 176 -18.63 2.65 -3.30
C PRO A 176 -19.02 3.77 -4.29
N ASP A 177 -18.39 4.94 -4.20
CA ASP A 177 -18.64 6.08 -5.09
C ASP A 177 -18.16 5.85 -6.54
N SER A 178 -17.34 4.84 -6.78
CA SER A 178 -16.85 4.47 -8.12
C SER A 178 -17.93 3.79 -8.96
N PHE A 179 -18.95 3.22 -8.32
CA PHE A 179 -20.04 2.52 -8.98
C PHE A 179 -21.22 3.47 -9.18
N PRO A 180 -21.63 3.75 -10.43
CA PRO A 180 -22.83 4.54 -10.66
C PRO A 180 -24.03 3.79 -10.09
N VAL A 181 -24.64 4.34 -9.04
CA VAL A 181 -25.92 3.84 -8.52
C VAL A 181 -26.92 3.86 -9.66
N PRO A 182 -27.54 2.72 -10.05
CA PRO A 182 -28.55 2.72 -11.09
C PRO A 182 -29.68 3.65 -10.63
N ARG A 183 -29.87 4.77 -11.36
CA ARG A 183 -30.98 5.69 -11.13
C ARG A 183 -32.26 4.86 -11.24
N LYS A 184 -32.98 4.73 -10.14
CA LYS A 184 -34.31 4.11 -10.14
C LYS A 184 -35.15 4.86 -11.17
N ALA A 185 -35.56 4.16 -12.23
CA ALA A 185 -36.53 4.69 -13.17
C ALA A 185 -37.80 5.04 -12.38
N SER A 186 -38.11 6.34 -12.35
CA SER A 186 -39.37 6.87 -11.80
C SER A 186 -40.41 6.94 -12.89
#